data_AF-A3J6N8-F1
#
_entry.id   AF-A3J6N8-F1
#
_cell.length_a   1.000
_cell.length_b   1.000
_cell.length_c   1.000
_cell.angle_alpha   90.00
_cell.angle_beta   90.00
_cell.angle_gamma   90.00
#
_symmetry.space_group_name_H-M   'P 1'
#
loop_
_entity.id
_entity.type
_entity.pdbx_description
1 polymer ?
#
loop_
_entity_poly.entity_id
_entity_poly.type
_entity_poly.pdbx_seq_one_letter_code
_entity_poly.pdbx_strand_id
1 'polypeptide(L)'
;MTAKNKIYLLLSILVLLLTFVAIFQNFETIHFIGFETEIIWIPIWIGVVILPLLNLYEIAINTDDYNKSYWLSLVLNIVTIVFMLRYFKMNLF
;
A
#
# COMPACT_ATOMS: atom_id res chain seq x y z
N MET A 1 19.70 -11.38 7.02
CA MET A 1 18.94 -10.85 5.87
C MET A 1 17.77 -11.77 5.55
N THR A 2 16.67 -11.59 6.28
CA THR A 2 15.50 -12.48 6.29
C THR A 2 14.63 -12.27 5.06
N ALA A 3 14.17 -13.34 4.40
CA ALA A 3 13.29 -13.29 3.21
C ALA A 3 12.07 -12.36 3.37
N LYS A 4 11.65 -12.08 4.61
CA LYS A 4 10.62 -11.12 5.01
C LYS A 4 10.79 -9.74 4.38
N ASN A 5 12.02 -9.17 4.35
CA ASN A 5 12.23 -7.82 3.83
C ASN A 5 11.98 -7.73 2.31
N LYS A 6 12.34 -8.78 1.57
CA LYS A 6 12.05 -8.90 0.13
C LYS A 6 10.55 -9.08 -0.11
N ILE A 7 9.86 -9.84 0.74
CA ILE A 7 8.41 -10.02 0.65
C ILE A 7 7.69 -8.69 0.85
N TYR A 8 8.04 -7.91 1.88
CA TYR A 8 7.37 -6.63 2.12
C TYR A 8 7.61 -5.64 0.99
N LEU A 9 8.83 -5.62 0.44
CA LEU A 9 9.14 -4.80 -0.72
C LEU A 9 8.34 -5.23 -1.96
N LEU A 10 8.27 -6.53 -2.23
CA LEU A 10 7.49 -7.08 -3.34
C LEU A 10 6.01 -6.74 -3.21
N LEU A 11 5.43 -6.90 -2.01
CA LEU A 11 4.04 -6.57 -1.75
C LEU A 11 3.78 -5.06 -1.91
N SER A 12 4.70 -4.21 -1.44
CA SER A 12 4.58 -2.75 -1.61
C SER A 12 4.62 -2.34 -3.09
N ILE A 13 5.49 -2.96 -3.89
CA ILE A 13 5.53 -2.77 -5.35
C ILE A 13 4.23 -3.25 -5.99
N LEU A 14 3.75 -4.45 -5.62
CA LEU A 14 2.52 -5.02 -6.18
C LEU A 14 1.31 -4.11 -5.89
N VAL A 15 1.17 -3.61 -4.67
CA VAL A 15 0.08 -2.70 -4.29
C VAL A 15 0.16 -1.39 -5.07
N LEU A 16 1.35 -0.83 -5.27
CA LEU A 16 1.53 0.35 -6.11
C LEU A 16 1.12 0.10 -7.56
N LEU A 17 1.50 -1.04 -8.13
CA LEU A 17 1.10 -1.42 -9.49
C LEU A 17 -0.42 -1.61 -9.60
N LEU A 18 -1.04 -2.29 -8.63
CA LEU A 18 -2.50 -2.44 -8.59
C LEU A 18 -3.19 -1.08 -8.47
N THR A 19 -2.62 -0.14 -7.72
CA THR A 19 -3.14 1.23 -7.61
C THR A 19 -3.11 1.95 -8.94
N PHE A 20 -2.01 1.85 -9.71
CA PHE A 20 -1.99 2.41 -11.06
C PHE A 20 -3.01 1.74 -11.97
N VAL A 21 -3.14 0.41 -11.93
CA VAL A 21 -4.15 -0.31 -12.70
C VAL A 21 -5.56 0.17 -12.36
N ALA A 22 -5.88 0.34 -11.07
CA ALA A 22 -7.16 0.86 -10.59
C ALA A 22 -7.42 2.33 -10.99
N ILE A 23 -6.38 3.14 -11.14
CA ILE A 23 -6.51 4.53 -11.60
C ILE A 23 -6.82 4.61 -13.09
N PHE A 24 -6.22 3.73 -13.91
CA PHE A 24 -6.31 3.80 -15.37
C PHE A 24 -7.40 2.91 -15.99
N GLN A 25 -7.94 1.96 -15.24
CA GLN A 25 -8.97 1.02 -15.71
C GLN A 25 -10.19 1.05 -14.79
N ASN A 26 -11.36 0.85 -15.37
CA ASN A 26 -12.61 0.72 -14.60
C ASN A 26 -12.81 -0.75 -14.22
N PHE A 27 -13.25 -0.99 -13.00
CA PHE A 27 -13.55 -2.32 -12.50
C PHE A 27 -15.00 -2.42 -12.04
N GLU A 28 -15.50 -3.65 -11.93
CA GLU A 28 -16.85 -3.91 -11.41
C GLU A 28 -17.01 -3.31 -10.01
N THR A 29 -18.05 -2.50 -9.85
CA THR A 29 -18.43 -1.90 -8.57
C THR A 29 -19.22 -2.90 -7.75
N ILE A 30 -18.78 -3.14 -6.53
CA ILE A 30 -19.54 -3.91 -5.56
C ILE A 30 -20.27 -2.98 -4.60
N HIS A 31 -21.53 -3.31 -4.31
CA HIS A 31 -22.32 -2.64 -3.29
C HIS A 31 -22.25 -3.47 -2.01
N PHE A 32 -21.56 -2.97 -0.99
CA PHE A 32 -21.45 -3.62 0.30
C PHE A 32 -22.02 -2.69 1.36
N ILE A 33 -23.14 -3.08 2.00
CA ILE A 33 -23.88 -2.37 3.07
C ILE A 33 -23.41 -0.91 3.30
N GLY A 34 -23.92 0.01 2.48
CA GLY A 34 -23.67 1.45 2.62
C GLY A 34 -22.37 1.97 1.99
N PHE A 35 -21.62 1.14 1.28
CA PHE A 35 -20.38 1.49 0.60
C PHE A 35 -20.35 0.95 -0.85
N GLU A 36 -19.91 1.80 -1.77
CA GLU A 36 -19.72 1.45 -3.18
C GLU A 36 -18.24 1.60 -3.51
N THR A 37 -17.61 0.51 -3.93
CA THR A 37 -16.20 0.52 -4.34
C THR A 37 -15.98 -0.45 -5.48
N GLU A 38 -15.04 -0.13 -6.37
CA GLU A 38 -14.61 -1.12 -7.35
C GLU A 38 -13.84 -2.25 -6.65
N ILE A 39 -14.03 -3.47 -7.14
CA ILE A 39 -13.49 -4.68 -6.51
C ILE A 39 -11.96 -4.65 -6.34
N ILE A 40 -11.24 -3.98 -7.25
CA ILE A 40 -9.77 -3.86 -7.20
C ILE A 40 -9.28 -3.04 -6.00
N TRP A 41 -10.09 -2.10 -5.50
CA TRP A 41 -9.69 -1.24 -4.40
C TRP A 41 -9.63 -1.99 -3.07
N ILE A 42 -10.36 -3.09 -2.91
CA ILE A 42 -10.39 -3.88 -1.66
C ILE A 42 -8.99 -4.39 -1.27
N PRO A 43 -8.26 -5.16 -2.10
CA PRO A 43 -6.91 -5.59 -1.76
C PRO A 43 -5.94 -4.42 -1.64
N ILE A 44 -6.13 -3.32 -2.39
CA ILE A 44 -5.30 -2.13 -2.29
C ILE A 44 -5.46 -1.47 -0.91
N TRP A 45 -6.69 -1.26 -0.44
CA TRP A 45 -6.99 -0.70 0.90
C TRP A 45 -6.34 -1.53 2.00
N ILE A 46 -6.46 -2.86 1.93
CA ILE A 46 -5.83 -3.77 2.90
C ILE A 46 -4.31 -3.59 2.89
N GLY A 47 -3.69 -3.60 1.72
CA GLY A 47 -2.25 -3.42 1.56
C GLY A 47 -1.77 -2.06 2.08
N VAL A 48 -2.48 -1.00 1.73
CA VAL A 48 -2.19 0.39 2.11
C VAL A 48 -2.23 0.59 3.63
N VAL A 49 -3.15 -0.06 4.34
CA VAL A 49 -3.23 0.05 5.81
C VAL A 49 -2.18 -0.82 6.50
N ILE A 50 -2.05 -2.09 6.08
CA ILE A 50 -1.25 -3.06 6.82
C ILE A 50 0.26 -2.92 6.55
N LEU A 51 0.67 -2.74 5.29
CA LEU A 51 2.09 -2.76 4.91
C LEU A 51 2.92 -1.65 5.57
N PRO A 52 2.50 -0.36 5.59
CA PRO A 52 3.28 0.67 6.27
C PRO A 52 3.46 0.38 7.76
N LEU A 53 2.44 -0.14 8.45
CA LEU A 53 2.52 -0.51 9.86
C LEU A 53 3.52 -1.64 10.10
N LEU A 54 3.51 -2.68 9.26
CA LEU A 54 4.50 -3.76 9.32
C LEU A 54 5.91 -3.25 9.01
N ASN A 55 6.08 -2.37 8.04
CA ASN A 55 7.37 -1.78 7.72
C ASN A 55 7.91 -0.93 8.87
N LEU A 56 7.06 -0.10 9.49
CA LEU A 56 7.42 0.70 10.66
C LEU A 56 7.79 -0.18 11.85
N TYR A 57 7.02 -1.24 12.11
CA TYR A 57 7.31 -2.21 13.17
C TYR A 57 8.70 -2.83 12.97
N GLU A 58 9.00 -3.34 11.77
CA GLU A 58 10.31 -3.94 11.49
C GLU A 58 11.45 -2.93 11.57
N ILE A 59 11.25 -1.67 11.16
CA ILE A 59 12.26 -0.62 11.31
C ILE A 59 12.50 -0.31 12.78
N ALA A 60 11.45 -0.25 13.60
CA ALA A 60 11.54 0.11 15.01
C ALA A 60 12.22 -0.98 15.86
N ILE A 61 12.05 -2.26 15.54
CA ILE A 61 12.66 -3.36 16.29
C ILE A 61 14.08 -3.70 15.82
N ASN A 62 14.45 -3.39 14.58
CA ASN A 62 15.76 -3.69 14.00
C ASN A 62 16.58 -2.39 13.84
N THR A 63 16.89 -1.70 14.94
CA THR A 63 17.59 -0.41 14.92
C THR A 63 19.06 -0.50 14.50
N ASP A 64 19.69 -1.64 14.77
CA ASP A 64 21.13 -1.82 14.58
C ASP A 64 21.49 -2.18 13.14
N ASP A 65 20.51 -2.73 12.39
CA ASP A 65 20.65 -3.13 10.99
C ASP A 65 19.82 -2.18 10.10
N TYR A 66 20.47 -1.18 9.49
CA TYR A 66 19.81 -0.30 8.53
C TYR A 66 19.34 -1.09 7.29
N ASN A 67 18.09 -1.56 7.33
CA ASN A 67 17.52 -2.40 6.28
C ASN A 67 16.86 -1.53 5.20
N LYS A 68 17.64 -1.19 4.17
CA LYS A 68 17.22 -0.40 2.99
C LYS A 68 15.90 -0.90 2.39
N SER A 69 15.64 -2.20 2.39
CA SER A 69 14.41 -2.76 1.82
C SER A 69 13.16 -2.34 2.60
N TYR A 70 13.19 -2.29 3.93
CA TYR A 70 12.03 -1.87 4.72
C TYR A 70 11.76 -0.38 4.55
N TRP A 71 12.81 0.45 4.53
CA TRP A 71 12.69 1.88 4.24
C TRP A 71 12.14 2.14 2.84
N LEU A 72 12.66 1.44 1.82
CA LEU A 72 12.15 1.57 0.46
C LEU A 72 10.69 1.12 0.34
N SER A 73 10.32 0.02 1.01
CA SER A 73 8.93 -0.44 1.09
C SER A 73 8.02 0.62 1.69
N LEU A 74 8.45 1.25 2.79
CA LEU A 74 7.70 2.31 3.45
C LEU A 74 7.49 3.53 2.55
N VAL A 75 8.53 3.96 1.82
CA VAL A 75 8.42 5.05 0.83
C VAL A 75 7.42 4.69 -0.27
N LEU A 76 7.46 3.47 -0.80
CA LEU A 76 6.49 3.01 -1.80
C LEU A 76 5.06 3.04 -1.25
N ASN A 77 4.86 2.58 0.00
CA ASN A 77 3.55 2.62 0.63
C ASN A 77 3.02 4.05 0.80
N ILE A 78 3.88 5.00 1.19
CA ILE A 78 3.52 6.43 1.27
C ILE A 78 3.13 6.97 -0.10
N VAL A 79 3.90 6.65 -1.15
CA VAL A 79 3.57 7.05 -2.53
C VAL A 79 2.21 6.50 -2.94
N THR A 80 1.93 5.22 -2.68
CA THR A 80 0.63 4.59 -2.91
C THR A 80 -0.50 5.33 -2.19
N ILE A 81 -0.30 5.66 -0.91
CA ILE A 81 -1.27 6.43 -0.10
C ILE A 81 -1.58 7.77 -0.77
N VAL A 82 -0.56 8.51 -1.20
CA VAL A 82 -0.74 9.81 -1.88
C VAL A 82 -1.58 9.67 -3.15
N PHE A 83 -1.31 8.66 -3.98
CA PHE A 83 -2.10 8.40 -5.20
C PHE A 83 -3.55 8.03 -4.88
N MET A 84 -3.76 7.15 -3.90
CA MET A 84 -5.08 6.74 -3.45
C MET A 84 -5.91 7.91 -2.94
N LEU A 85 -5.34 8.73 -2.05
CA LEU A 85 -6.00 9.92 -1.51
C LEU A 85 -6.41 10.89 -2.62
N ARG A 86 -5.52 11.10 -3.58
CA ARG A 86 -5.80 11.95 -4.75
C ARG A 86 -6.91 11.39 -5.62
N TYR A 87 -6.92 10.08 -5.87
CA TYR A 87 -7.95 9.42 -6.67
C TYR A 87 -9.33 9.56 -6.01
N PHE A 88 -9.43 9.29 -4.70
CA PHE A 88 -10.67 9.42 -3.94
C PHE A 88 -11.04 10.87 -3.59
N LYS A 89 -10.27 11.86 -4.06
CA LYS A 89 -10.45 13.28 -3.74
C LYS A 89 -10.57 13.53 -2.24
N MET A 90 -9.85 12.74 -1.44
CA MET A 90 -9.74 12.98 -0.01
C MET A 90 -8.86 14.22 0.16
N ASN A 91 -9.43 15.28 0.75
CA ASN A 91 -8.70 16.52 1.01
C ASN A 91 -7.52 16.21 1.93
N LEU A 92 -6.31 16.17 1.37
CA LEU A 92 -5.09 16.20 2.16
C LEU A 92 -4.48 17.60 2.26
N PHE A 93 -4.92 18.54 1.41
CA PHE A 93 -4.63 19.97 1.42
C PHE A 93 -5.73 20.71 0.65
#